data_AF-A0A8H6MBE5-F1
#
_entry.id   AF-A0A8H6MBE5-F1
#
_cell.length_a   1.000
_cell.length_b   1.000
_cell.length_c   1.000
_cell.angle_alpha   90.00
_cell.angle_beta   90.00
_cell.angle_gamma   90.00
#
_symmetry.space_group_name_H-M   'P 1'
#
loop_
_entity.id
_entity.type
_entity.pdbx_description
1 polymer ?
#
loop_
_entity_poly.entity_id
_entity_poly.type
_entity_poly.pdbx_seq_one_letter_code
_entity_poly.pdbx_strand_id
1 'polypeptide(L)'
;MHLFCSDSRSQWRVGSSTSAKSLEAGYKRRLEGPQSSTSTRVKNIRLLHLSSFNLPSDMYIALWTLVYLTTWLLPAAQANSGIKVMRLDKTKAALLVVDHQVGLFQLVRDINQVEYASNVIAHAALAVLFNLPTVLTTSTETGPNGPLPKEVLQLHANSTIIKRKGEVNAWDNEEFRAAVRATNRSQFIIAGITTDVCTAFLALSLAEEGYEIFANSDASGTFTKTIAEDANDRMRSAGVQVLGLFAILSSLMHDWRSSPGAAEVFPFIDKYLPSYSYLARAHAAAVTSGVLLPGESI
;
A
#
# COMPACT_ATOMS: atom_id res chain seq x y z
N MET A 1 25.71 -14.64 -54.69
CA MET A 1 27.09 -14.45 -54.17
C MET A 1 27.07 -13.15 -53.38
N HIS A 2 27.07 -13.07 -52.05
CA HIS A 2 27.11 -14.04 -50.96
C HIS A 2 26.37 -13.39 -49.77
N LEU A 3 25.48 -14.16 -49.13
CA LEU A 3 25.01 -13.91 -47.76
C LEU A 3 26.18 -14.11 -46.80
N PHE A 4 26.43 -13.17 -45.89
CA PHE A 4 27.29 -13.39 -44.73
C PHE A 4 26.43 -13.80 -43.53
N CYS A 5 26.37 -15.11 -43.34
CA CYS A 5 25.94 -15.76 -42.11
C CYS A 5 27.23 -16.01 -41.30
N SER A 6 27.43 -15.35 -40.16
CA SER A 6 28.53 -15.68 -39.26
C SER A 6 28.05 -16.66 -38.20
N ASP A 7 28.34 -17.93 -38.46
CA ASP A 7 28.26 -19.06 -37.52
C ASP A 7 29.29 -18.83 -36.39
N SER A 8 28.82 -18.73 -35.15
CA SER A 8 29.66 -18.88 -33.97
C SER A 8 29.00 -19.84 -32.98
N ARG A 9 29.17 -21.13 -33.28
CA ARG A 9 29.03 -22.22 -32.31
C ARG A 9 30.09 -22.05 -31.21
N SER A 10 29.73 -21.40 -30.12
CA SER A 10 30.44 -21.53 -28.85
C SER A 10 29.90 -22.74 -28.09
N GLN A 11 30.84 -23.64 -27.76
CA GLN A 11 30.61 -24.91 -27.11
C GLN A 11 30.09 -24.70 -25.68
N TRP A 12 28.91 -25.23 -25.39
CA TRP A 12 28.45 -25.48 -24.02
C TRP A 12 29.30 -26.60 -23.41
N ARG A 13 30.39 -26.24 -22.71
CA ARG A 13 31.04 -27.17 -21.78
C ARG A 13 30.21 -27.22 -20.51
N VAL A 14 29.59 -28.38 -20.29
CA VAL A 14 28.96 -28.76 -19.02
C VAL A 14 30.07 -28.88 -17.97
N GLY A 15 30.17 -27.87 -17.11
CA GLY A 15 31.00 -27.89 -15.92
C GLY A 15 30.34 -28.75 -14.83
N SER A 16 30.96 -29.88 -14.55
CA SER A 16 30.58 -30.87 -13.56
C SER A 16 30.66 -30.36 -12.11
N SER A 17 29.55 -30.56 -11.39
CA SER A 17 29.49 -31.11 -10.02
C SER A 17 30.20 -30.41 -8.83
N THR A 18 30.16 -29.07 -8.73
CA THR A 18 30.53 -28.40 -7.46
C THR A 18 29.61 -27.27 -6.99
N SER A 19 28.57 -26.88 -7.75
CA SER A 19 27.66 -25.79 -7.36
C SER A 19 26.35 -26.23 -6.72
N ALA A 20 25.87 -27.46 -6.96
CA ALA A 20 24.60 -27.93 -6.41
C ALA A 20 24.65 -28.14 -4.89
N LYS A 21 25.77 -28.67 -4.35
CA LYS A 21 25.94 -28.85 -2.89
C LYS A 21 26.16 -27.54 -2.13
N SER A 22 26.67 -26.48 -2.77
CA SER A 22 26.83 -25.17 -2.10
C SER A 22 25.54 -24.35 -2.09
N LEU A 23 24.70 -24.49 -3.12
CA LEU A 23 23.38 -23.86 -3.19
C LEU A 23 22.37 -24.50 -2.22
N GLU A 24 22.43 -25.82 -2.02
CA GLU A 24 21.57 -26.52 -1.05
C GLU A 24 21.96 -26.20 0.41
N ALA A 25 23.26 -26.02 0.68
CA ALA A 25 23.78 -25.58 1.98
C ALA A 25 23.55 -24.07 2.25
N GLY A 26 23.37 -23.26 1.20
CA GLY A 26 22.97 -21.86 1.30
C GLY A 26 21.47 -21.68 1.52
N TYR A 27 20.65 -22.56 0.93
CA TYR A 27 19.20 -22.58 1.11
C TYR A 27 18.80 -23.06 2.51
N LYS A 28 19.44 -24.12 3.05
CA LYS A 28 19.20 -24.57 4.43
C LYS A 28 19.63 -23.55 5.48
N ARG A 29 20.72 -22.80 5.26
CA ARG A 29 21.15 -21.71 6.17
C ARG A 29 20.27 -20.46 6.13
N ARG A 30 19.44 -20.28 5.10
CA ARG A 30 18.51 -19.14 5.00
C ARG A 30 17.15 -19.43 5.64
N LEU A 31 16.79 -20.71 5.81
CA LEU A 31 15.66 -21.14 6.64
C LEU A 31 16.00 -21.15 8.13
N GLU A 32 17.29 -21.22 8.46
CA GLU A 32 17.82 -21.10 9.83
C GLU A 32 18.45 -19.71 10.03
N GLY A 33 17.64 -18.65 9.85
CA GLY A 33 17.97 -17.33 10.40
C GLY A 33 18.02 -17.40 11.94
N PRO A 34 18.78 -16.50 12.60
CA PRO A 34 18.98 -16.55 14.04
C PRO A 34 17.61 -16.62 14.71
N GLN A 35 17.40 -17.60 15.59
CA GLN A 35 16.23 -17.62 16.45
C GLN A 35 16.18 -16.26 17.15
N SER A 36 15.34 -15.37 16.63
CA SER A 36 15.04 -14.12 17.27
C SER A 36 14.32 -14.54 18.53
N SER A 37 15.06 -14.48 19.63
CA SER A 37 14.48 -14.53 20.96
C SER A 37 13.66 -13.25 21.10
N THR A 38 12.47 -13.20 20.50
CA THR A 38 11.35 -12.47 21.05
C THR A 38 10.92 -13.22 22.31
N SER A 39 11.83 -13.22 23.28
CA SER A 39 11.47 -13.21 24.69
C SER A 39 10.62 -11.96 24.84
N THR A 40 9.31 -12.11 24.66
CA THR A 40 8.34 -11.28 25.38
C THR A 40 8.86 -11.28 26.79
N ARG A 41 9.47 -10.17 27.20
CA ARG A 41 9.95 -9.97 28.56
C ARG A 41 8.69 -9.79 29.41
N VAL A 42 7.92 -10.87 29.56
CA VAL A 42 7.08 -11.07 30.72
C VAL A 42 8.08 -10.98 31.85
N LYS A 43 8.15 -9.79 32.48
CA LYS A 43 8.86 -9.64 33.73
C LYS A 43 8.40 -10.82 34.56
N ASN A 44 9.36 -11.68 34.94
CA ASN A 44 9.13 -12.75 35.90
C ASN A 44 8.44 -12.12 37.11
N ILE A 45 7.11 -12.16 37.14
CA ILE A 45 6.38 -12.07 38.39
C ILE A 45 6.76 -13.38 39.05
N ARG A 46 7.84 -13.36 39.83
CA ARG A 46 8.05 -14.38 40.85
C ARG A 46 6.75 -14.35 41.64
N LEU A 47 5.89 -15.36 41.44
CA LEU A 47 4.93 -15.72 42.46
C LEU A 47 5.78 -16.02 43.69
N LEU A 48 5.86 -15.03 44.59
CA LEU A 48 6.38 -15.24 45.92
C LEU A 48 5.50 -16.34 46.50
N HIS A 49 6.08 -17.51 46.70
CA HIS A 49 5.43 -18.61 47.39
C HIS A 49 5.06 -18.08 48.79
N LEU A 50 3.78 -17.77 49.01
CA LEU A 50 3.24 -17.19 50.24
C LEU A 50 3.36 -18.14 51.46
N SER A 51 3.97 -19.31 51.28
CA SER A 51 4.27 -20.27 52.34
C SER A 51 5.43 -19.86 53.25
N SER A 52 6.17 -18.80 52.90
CA SER A 52 7.36 -18.35 53.67
C SER A 52 7.06 -17.26 54.71
N PHE A 53 5.82 -16.77 54.79
CA PHE A 53 5.41 -15.74 55.75
C PHE A 53 4.39 -16.32 56.71
N ASN A 54 4.70 -16.33 58.01
CA ASN A 54 3.80 -16.83 59.05
C ASN A 54 2.73 -15.76 59.34
N LEU A 55 1.71 -15.68 58.48
CA LEU A 55 0.66 -14.67 58.54
C LEU A 55 -0.57 -15.21 59.29
N PRO A 56 -1.31 -14.37 60.05
CA PRO A 56 -2.55 -14.79 60.70
C PRO A 56 -3.57 -15.33 59.69
N SER A 57 -4.38 -16.32 60.07
CA SER A 57 -5.36 -17.00 59.21
C SER A 57 -6.27 -16.04 58.44
N ASP A 58 -6.63 -14.92 59.06
CA ASP A 58 -7.58 -13.96 58.52
C ASP A 58 -6.98 -13.14 57.37
N MET A 59 -5.65 -12.99 57.36
CA MET A 59 -4.91 -12.28 56.32
C MET A 59 -4.73 -13.14 55.07
N TYR A 60 -4.68 -14.46 55.21
CA TYR A 60 -4.71 -15.37 54.08
C TYR A 60 -6.05 -15.29 53.33
N ILE A 61 -7.16 -15.21 54.05
CA ILE A 61 -8.49 -15.08 53.43
C ILE A 61 -8.60 -13.76 52.65
N ALA A 62 -8.10 -12.65 53.21
CA ALA A 62 -8.05 -11.35 52.53
C ALA A 62 -7.17 -11.36 51.27
N LEU A 63 -6.01 -12.01 51.31
CA LEU A 63 -5.11 -12.14 50.16
C LEU A 63 -5.71 -13.01 49.06
N TRP A 64 -6.33 -14.15 49.41
CA TRP A 64 -7.00 -15.01 48.45
C TRP A 64 -8.23 -14.34 47.83
N THR A 65 -9.01 -13.59 48.61
CA THR A 65 -10.13 -12.81 48.04
C THR A 65 -9.67 -11.70 47.12
N LEU A 66 -8.57 -10.99 47.42
CA LEU A 66 -7.97 -9.99 46.52
C LEU A 66 -7.42 -10.62 45.22
N VAL A 67 -6.79 -11.79 45.30
CA VAL A 67 -6.31 -12.52 44.10
C VAL A 67 -7.48 -13.04 43.27
N TYR A 68 -8.54 -13.56 43.91
CA TYR A 68 -9.76 -13.97 43.21
C TYR A 68 -10.50 -12.77 42.60
N LEU A 69 -10.60 -11.63 43.29
CA LEU A 69 -11.21 -10.42 42.72
C LEU A 69 -10.40 -9.84 41.55
N THR A 70 -9.07 -9.88 41.61
CA THR A 70 -8.20 -9.35 40.54
C THR A 70 -8.14 -10.27 39.31
N THR A 71 -8.27 -11.59 39.50
CA THR A 71 -8.35 -12.55 38.39
C THR A 71 -9.70 -12.53 37.66
N TRP A 72 -10.79 -12.13 38.32
CA TRP A 72 -12.11 -11.95 37.68
C TRP A 72 -12.31 -10.58 37.02
N LEU A 73 -11.48 -9.58 37.33
CA LEU A 73 -11.56 -8.23 36.76
C LEU A 73 -10.62 -8.00 35.56
N LEU A 74 -9.80 -8.97 35.19
CA LEU A 74 -9.07 -8.94 33.93
C LEU A 74 -10.03 -9.47 32.84
N PRO A 75 -10.49 -8.64 31.89
CA PRO A 75 -11.05 -9.21 30.67
C PRO A 75 -9.96 -10.12 30.11
N ALA A 76 -10.27 -11.39 29.89
CA ALA A 76 -9.46 -12.19 28.99
C ALA A 76 -9.39 -11.38 27.69
N ALA A 77 -8.22 -10.80 27.41
CA ALA A 77 -7.96 -10.25 26.10
C ALA A 77 -7.96 -11.47 25.19
N GLN A 78 -9.14 -11.83 24.67
CA GLN A 78 -9.26 -12.67 23.51
C GLN A 78 -8.54 -11.90 22.41
N ALA A 79 -7.24 -12.13 22.28
CA ALA A 79 -6.51 -11.82 21.07
C ALA A 79 -7.17 -12.69 20.01
N ASN A 80 -8.18 -12.13 19.35
CA ASN A 80 -8.77 -12.73 18.19
C ASN A 80 -7.67 -12.68 17.12
N SER A 81 -6.80 -13.68 17.11
CA SER A 81 -5.68 -13.83 16.19
C SER A 81 -6.16 -14.24 14.79
N GLY A 82 -7.36 -13.79 14.41
CA GLY A 82 -7.82 -13.85 13.04
C GLY A 82 -7.04 -12.80 12.26
N ILE A 83 -6.46 -13.20 11.13
CA ILE A 83 -5.91 -12.25 10.16
C ILE A 83 -7.05 -11.31 9.76
N LYS A 84 -6.98 -10.03 10.18
CA LYS A 84 -7.93 -9.01 9.74
C LYS A 84 -7.62 -8.69 8.28
N VAL A 85 -8.30 -9.36 7.35
CA VAL A 85 -8.21 -9.05 5.92
C VAL A 85 -8.99 -7.77 5.65
N MET A 86 -8.28 -6.66 5.39
CA MET A 86 -8.89 -5.39 5.05
C MET A 86 -9.28 -5.39 3.57
N ARG A 87 -10.58 -5.32 3.29
CA ARG A 87 -11.12 -5.22 1.93
C ARG A 87 -11.57 -3.79 1.68
N LEU A 88 -11.04 -3.18 0.63
CA LEU A 88 -11.44 -1.84 0.19
C LEU A 88 -12.89 -1.85 -0.28
N ASP A 89 -13.70 -0.90 0.17
CA ASP A 89 -15.12 -0.77 -0.09
C ASP A 89 -15.40 0.65 -0.57
N LYS A 90 -15.86 0.80 -1.82
CA LYS A 90 -16.14 2.10 -2.43
C LYS A 90 -17.14 2.97 -1.65
N THR A 91 -17.98 2.37 -0.80
CA THR A 91 -18.94 3.10 0.04
C THR A 91 -18.31 3.63 1.34
N LYS A 92 -17.12 3.15 1.70
CA LYS A 92 -16.37 3.56 2.91
C LYS A 92 -15.09 4.31 2.58
N ALA A 93 -14.74 4.39 1.30
CA ALA A 93 -13.49 4.95 0.82
C ALA A 93 -13.59 6.44 0.45
N ALA A 94 -12.53 7.17 0.74
CA ALA A 94 -12.20 8.46 0.15
C ALA A 94 -10.80 8.40 -0.49
N LEU A 95 -10.54 9.29 -1.44
CA LEU A 95 -9.25 9.42 -2.13
C LEU A 95 -8.48 10.64 -1.60
N LEU A 96 -7.18 10.47 -1.35
CA LEU A 96 -6.28 11.53 -0.91
C LEU A 96 -5.17 11.74 -1.95
N VAL A 97 -5.10 12.94 -2.53
CA VAL A 97 -4.04 13.36 -3.44
C VAL A 97 -3.07 14.25 -2.67
N VAL A 98 -1.84 13.77 -2.45
CA VAL A 98 -0.90 14.37 -1.51
C VAL A 98 0.32 14.91 -2.25
N ASP A 99 0.37 16.22 -2.46
CA ASP A 99 1.57 16.91 -2.92
C ASP A 99 2.10 16.39 -4.28
N HIS A 100 1.22 15.92 -5.15
CA HIS A 100 1.55 15.65 -6.56
C HIS A 100 1.80 16.96 -7.31
N GLN A 101 2.75 17.78 -6.87
CA GLN A 101 3.00 19.12 -7.38
C GLN A 101 4.06 19.09 -8.47
N VAL A 102 3.89 19.91 -9.51
CA VAL A 102 4.70 19.90 -10.73
C VAL A 102 6.21 20.04 -10.45
N GLY A 103 6.60 20.81 -9.44
CA GLY A 103 8.01 20.92 -9.04
C GLY A 103 8.56 19.67 -8.37
N LEU A 104 7.76 19.02 -7.50
CA LEU A 104 8.15 17.82 -6.77
C LEU A 104 8.34 16.60 -7.68
N PHE A 105 7.70 16.56 -8.86
CA PHE A 105 7.89 15.49 -9.85
C PHE A 105 9.37 15.27 -10.23
N GLN A 106 10.20 16.30 -10.19
CA GLN A 106 11.62 16.19 -10.56
C GLN A 106 12.45 15.34 -9.58
N LEU A 107 11.93 15.16 -8.35
CA LEU A 107 12.54 14.36 -7.29
C LEU A 107 12.31 12.86 -7.52
N VAL A 108 11.28 12.50 -8.29
CA VAL A 108 10.89 11.11 -8.53
C VAL A 108 11.84 10.46 -9.53
N ARG A 109 12.59 9.45 -9.05
CA ARG A 109 13.58 8.69 -9.85
C ARG A 109 13.50 7.18 -9.60
N ASP A 110 12.63 6.73 -8.70
CA ASP A 110 12.36 5.32 -8.42
C ASP A 110 11.42 4.68 -9.45
N ILE A 111 10.61 5.48 -10.14
CA ILE A 111 9.66 5.07 -11.19
C ILE A 111 9.99 5.80 -12.50
N ASN A 112 9.75 5.16 -13.65
CA ASN A 112 9.85 5.82 -14.95
C ASN A 112 8.94 7.05 -15.00
N GLN A 113 9.45 8.21 -15.42
CA GLN A 113 8.73 9.48 -15.31
C GLN A 113 7.45 9.54 -16.15
N VAL A 114 7.43 8.91 -17.33
CA VAL A 114 6.25 8.90 -18.21
C VAL A 114 5.14 8.03 -17.60
N GLU A 115 5.54 6.85 -17.11
CA GLU A 115 4.65 5.94 -16.40
C GLU A 115 4.10 6.60 -15.13
N TYR A 116 4.97 7.22 -14.33
CA TYR A 116 4.59 7.88 -13.09
C TYR A 116 3.59 9.02 -13.33
N ALA A 117 3.82 9.87 -14.34
CA ALA A 117 2.88 10.93 -14.70
C ALA A 117 1.49 10.38 -15.05
N SER A 118 1.43 9.27 -15.79
CA SER A 118 0.16 8.58 -16.08
C SER A 118 -0.50 8.05 -14.80
N ASN A 119 0.28 7.40 -13.92
CA ASN A 119 -0.22 6.80 -12.68
C ASN A 119 -0.78 7.83 -11.70
N VAL A 120 -0.17 9.03 -11.60
CA VAL A 120 -0.70 10.13 -10.78
C VAL A 120 -2.09 10.56 -11.26
N ILE A 121 -2.25 10.75 -12.57
CA ILE A 121 -3.55 11.13 -13.14
C ILE A 121 -4.56 9.97 -12.97
N ALA A 122 -4.12 8.72 -13.13
CA ALA A 122 -4.95 7.54 -12.95
C ALA A 122 -5.45 7.40 -11.51
N HIS A 123 -4.59 7.66 -10.52
CA HIS A 123 -4.97 7.69 -9.12
C HIS A 123 -6.05 8.75 -8.86
N ALA A 124 -5.86 9.98 -9.34
CA ALA A 124 -6.87 11.03 -9.23
C ALA A 124 -8.19 10.66 -9.93
N ALA A 125 -8.11 9.96 -11.07
CA ALA A 125 -9.27 9.54 -11.85
C ALA A 125 -10.07 8.39 -11.20
N LEU A 126 -9.49 7.61 -10.27
CA LEU A 126 -10.25 6.58 -9.51
C LEU A 126 -11.45 7.20 -8.78
N ALA A 127 -11.27 8.38 -8.20
CA ALA A 127 -12.35 9.06 -7.50
C ALA A 127 -13.49 9.48 -8.42
N VAL A 128 -13.19 9.88 -9.66
CA VAL A 128 -14.22 10.19 -10.67
C VAL A 128 -14.95 8.91 -11.07
N LEU A 129 -14.20 7.84 -11.35
CA LEU A 129 -14.77 6.56 -11.77
C LEU A 129 -15.73 5.97 -10.72
N PHE A 130 -15.35 5.99 -9.44
CA PHE A 130 -16.12 5.39 -8.34
C PHE A 130 -16.92 6.39 -7.51
N ASN A 131 -16.96 7.67 -7.90
CA ASN A 131 -17.61 8.76 -7.18
C ASN A 131 -17.17 8.85 -5.70
N LEU A 132 -15.86 8.83 -5.46
CA LEU A 132 -15.28 8.88 -4.12
C LEU A 132 -15.11 10.33 -3.65
N PRO A 133 -15.44 10.66 -2.38
CA PRO A 133 -15.01 11.92 -1.78
C PRO A 133 -13.49 12.06 -1.90
N THR A 134 -13.03 13.24 -2.31
CA THR A 134 -11.59 13.49 -2.55
C THR A 134 -11.12 14.71 -1.79
N VAL A 135 -9.98 14.57 -1.12
CA VAL A 135 -9.25 15.68 -0.51
C VAL A 135 -7.90 15.80 -1.19
N LEU A 136 -7.60 17.00 -1.69
CA LEU A 136 -6.32 17.31 -2.30
C LEU A 136 -5.53 18.19 -1.35
N THR A 137 -4.22 18.01 -1.30
CA THR A 137 -3.35 18.88 -0.53
C THR A 137 -2.04 19.18 -1.26
N THR A 138 -1.48 20.34 -0.97
CA THR A 138 -0.20 20.80 -1.50
C THR A 138 0.69 21.32 -0.37
N SER A 139 1.99 21.08 -0.48
CA SER A 139 3.02 21.63 0.39
C SER A 139 3.71 22.82 -0.28
N THR A 140 3.57 24.02 0.29
CA THR A 140 4.27 25.24 -0.18
C THR A 140 4.13 25.52 -1.69
N GLU A 141 2.90 25.43 -2.22
CA GLU A 141 2.64 25.52 -3.68
C GLU A 141 3.06 26.83 -4.37
N THR A 142 3.22 27.92 -3.62
CA THR A 142 3.72 29.20 -4.14
C THR A 142 5.25 29.26 -4.21
N GLY A 143 5.93 28.21 -3.76
CA GLY A 143 7.38 28.04 -3.81
C GLY A 143 7.83 27.06 -4.91
N PRO A 144 9.07 26.52 -4.81
CA PRO A 144 9.64 25.61 -5.81
C PRO A 144 8.83 24.33 -6.06
N ASN A 145 8.03 23.90 -5.07
CA ASN A 145 7.18 22.72 -5.21
C ASN A 145 6.12 22.92 -6.30
N GLY A 146 5.63 24.15 -6.50
CA GLY A 146 4.67 24.51 -7.54
C GLY A 146 3.23 24.01 -7.29
N PRO A 147 2.32 24.21 -8.24
CA PRO A 147 0.91 23.79 -8.12
C PRO A 147 0.74 22.29 -8.42
N LEU A 148 -0.46 21.76 -8.19
CA LEU A 148 -0.88 20.48 -8.76
C LEU A 148 -1.01 20.56 -10.31
N PRO A 149 -0.81 19.45 -11.04
CA PRO A 149 -1.06 19.34 -12.47
C PRO A 149 -2.47 19.77 -12.85
N LYS A 150 -2.60 20.43 -14.00
CA LYS A 150 -3.90 20.93 -14.51
C LYS A 150 -4.89 19.78 -14.72
N GLU A 151 -4.40 18.62 -15.12
CA GLU A 151 -5.16 17.40 -15.36
C GLU A 151 -5.84 16.93 -14.07
N VAL A 152 -5.13 16.97 -12.94
CA VAL A 152 -5.68 16.61 -11.63
C VAL A 152 -6.73 17.65 -11.19
N LEU A 153 -6.43 18.94 -11.36
CA LEU A 153 -7.36 20.02 -11.03
C LEU A 153 -8.65 19.97 -11.86
N GLN A 154 -8.57 19.59 -13.14
CA GLN A 154 -9.73 19.43 -14.01
C GLN A 154 -10.62 18.26 -13.61
N LEU A 155 -10.03 17.14 -13.20
CA LEU A 155 -10.79 15.99 -12.66
C LEU A 155 -11.51 16.34 -11.35
N HIS A 156 -10.98 17.30 -10.60
CA HIS A 156 -11.39 17.65 -9.24
C HIS A 156 -11.78 19.12 -9.09
N ALA A 157 -12.42 19.70 -10.12
CA ALA A 157 -12.70 21.14 -10.17
C ALA A 157 -13.55 21.67 -9.00
N ASN A 158 -14.33 20.78 -8.36
CA ASN A 158 -15.20 21.11 -7.23
C ASN A 158 -14.67 20.58 -5.88
N SER A 159 -13.49 19.95 -5.87
CA SER A 159 -12.93 19.32 -4.67
C SER A 159 -12.15 20.35 -3.82
N THR A 160 -12.12 20.12 -2.52
CA THR A 160 -11.34 20.95 -1.59
C THR A 160 -9.85 20.69 -1.77
N ILE A 161 -9.08 21.78 -1.97
CA ILE A 161 -7.62 21.76 -2.03
C ILE A 161 -7.07 22.47 -0.80
N ILE A 162 -6.40 21.73 0.07
CA ILE A 162 -5.79 22.24 1.30
C ILE A 162 -4.34 22.65 1.04
N LYS A 163 -4.09 23.95 1.08
CA LYS A 163 -2.78 24.55 0.83
C LYS A 163 -2.01 24.71 2.14
N ARG A 164 -1.13 23.76 2.45
CA ARG A 164 -0.38 23.76 3.72
C ARG A 164 0.68 24.85 3.71
N LYS A 165 0.83 25.53 4.85
CA LYS A 165 1.66 26.74 4.98
C LYS A 165 3.10 26.41 5.37
N GLY A 166 3.33 25.23 5.95
CA GLY A 166 4.66 24.71 6.23
C GLY A 166 4.69 23.29 6.79
N GLU A 167 3.54 22.73 7.14
CA GLU A 167 3.39 21.39 7.70
C GLU A 167 3.81 20.33 6.66
N VAL A 168 4.87 19.58 7.00
CA VAL A 168 5.37 18.51 6.15
C VAL A 168 4.38 17.35 6.13
N ASN A 169 4.00 16.83 7.31
CA ASN A 169 2.92 15.87 7.42
C ASN A 169 1.58 16.57 7.25
N ALA A 170 0.78 16.14 6.26
CA ALA A 170 -0.54 16.73 6.04
C ALA A 170 -1.47 16.57 7.26
N TRP A 171 -1.28 15.52 8.06
CA TRP A 171 -2.09 15.32 9.27
C TRP A 171 -1.86 16.37 10.33
N ASP A 172 -0.72 17.08 10.34
CA ASP A 172 -0.45 18.14 11.32
C ASP A 172 -1.30 19.40 11.05
N ASN A 173 -1.80 19.56 9.82
CA ASN A 173 -2.63 20.70 9.43
C ASN A 173 -4.11 20.50 9.83
N GLU A 174 -4.67 21.44 10.59
CA GLU A 174 -6.04 21.36 11.11
C GLU A 174 -7.11 21.35 10.02
N GLU A 175 -6.95 22.16 8.97
CA GLU A 175 -7.89 22.22 7.85
C GLU A 175 -7.91 20.89 7.08
N PHE A 176 -6.75 20.26 6.90
CA PHE A 176 -6.65 18.93 6.29
C PHE A 176 -7.36 17.86 7.15
N ARG A 177 -7.11 17.83 8.46
CA ARG A 177 -7.83 16.90 9.37
C ARG A 177 -9.34 17.11 9.32
N ALA A 178 -9.79 18.36 9.30
CA ALA A 178 -11.21 18.69 9.19
C ALA A 178 -11.81 18.20 7.86
N ALA A 179 -11.11 18.43 6.74
CA ALA A 179 -11.55 17.96 5.42
C ALA A 179 -11.63 16.42 5.35
N VAL A 180 -10.63 15.72 5.90
CA VAL A 180 -10.64 14.25 5.98
C VAL A 180 -11.82 13.75 6.81
N ARG A 181 -12.05 14.32 8.00
CA ARG A 181 -13.20 13.94 8.86
C ARG A 181 -14.54 14.25 8.17
N ALA A 182 -14.64 15.35 7.43
CA ALA A 182 -15.84 15.74 6.69
C ALA A 182 -16.21 14.77 5.56
N THR A 183 -15.27 13.94 5.08
CA THR A 183 -15.60 12.87 4.12
C THR A 183 -16.53 11.81 4.73
N ASN A 184 -16.55 11.67 6.07
CA ASN A 184 -17.27 10.64 6.81
C ASN A 184 -16.93 9.22 6.31
N ARG A 185 -15.67 8.99 5.94
CA ARG A 185 -15.14 7.73 5.43
C ARG A 185 -14.17 7.11 6.43
N SER A 186 -14.14 5.78 6.46
CA SER A 186 -13.25 5.00 7.34
C SER A 186 -12.04 4.43 6.61
N GLN A 187 -12.06 4.45 5.27
CA GLN A 187 -10.98 3.94 4.43
C GLN A 187 -10.42 5.07 3.57
N PHE A 188 -9.10 5.13 3.44
CA PHE A 188 -8.43 6.14 2.62
C PHE A 188 -7.47 5.50 1.64
N ILE A 189 -7.64 5.88 0.37
CA ILE A 189 -6.72 5.53 -0.70
C ILE A 189 -5.79 6.73 -0.88
N ILE A 190 -4.49 6.55 -0.67
CA ILE A 190 -3.51 7.63 -0.63
C ILE A 190 -2.43 7.44 -1.69
N ALA A 191 -2.04 8.52 -2.35
CA ALA A 191 -0.79 8.60 -3.11
C ALA A 191 -0.20 9.99 -3.04
N GLY A 192 1.14 10.09 -3.16
CA GLY A 192 1.79 11.41 -3.10
C GLY A 192 3.28 11.47 -3.38
N ILE A 193 3.85 12.65 -3.19
CA ILE A 193 5.30 12.90 -3.31
C ILE A 193 5.81 13.65 -2.06
N THR A 194 6.89 13.24 -1.41
CA THR A 194 7.62 11.97 -1.62
C THR A 194 7.01 10.83 -0.82
N THR A 195 7.18 9.60 -1.32
CA THR A 195 6.69 8.36 -0.68
C THR A 195 7.12 8.23 0.79
N ASP A 196 8.39 8.53 1.08
CA ASP A 196 9.04 8.37 2.39
C ASP A 196 8.71 9.45 3.41
N VAL A 197 8.15 10.58 2.97
CA VAL A 197 7.83 11.73 3.82
C VAL A 197 6.33 12.00 3.78
N CYS A 198 5.84 12.64 2.72
CA CYS A 198 4.49 13.16 2.69
C CYS A 198 3.45 12.04 2.68
N THR A 199 3.68 10.99 1.89
CA THR A 199 2.78 9.82 1.83
C THR A 199 2.89 8.97 3.09
N ALA A 200 4.11 8.56 3.48
CA ALA A 200 4.30 7.69 4.63
C ALA A 200 3.86 8.36 5.94
N PHE A 201 4.21 9.62 6.21
CA PHE A 201 3.85 10.27 7.46
C PHE A 201 2.34 10.39 7.60
N LEU A 202 1.66 10.81 6.52
CA LEU A 202 0.20 10.88 6.54
C LEU A 202 -0.44 9.49 6.70
N ALA A 203 0.03 8.48 5.99
CA ALA A 203 -0.50 7.12 6.11
C ALA A 203 -0.36 6.56 7.53
N LEU A 204 0.79 6.82 8.19
CA LEU A 204 1.04 6.40 9.56
C LEU A 204 0.14 7.14 10.56
N SER A 205 -0.01 8.46 10.42
CA SER A 205 -0.90 9.24 11.29
C SER A 205 -2.37 8.83 11.13
N LEU A 206 -2.82 8.57 9.90
CA LEU A 206 -4.18 8.07 9.67
C LEU A 206 -4.39 6.67 10.26
N ALA A 207 -3.39 5.79 10.15
CA ALA A 207 -3.44 4.45 10.76
C ALA A 207 -3.48 4.52 12.29
N GLU A 208 -2.73 5.45 12.91
CA GLU A 208 -2.77 5.71 14.35
C GLU A 208 -4.15 6.18 14.83
N GLU A 209 -4.85 6.95 14.01
CA GLU A 209 -6.24 7.38 14.25
C GLU A 209 -7.28 6.28 14.00
N GLY A 210 -6.83 5.08 13.57
CA GLY A 210 -7.68 3.91 13.39
C GLY A 210 -8.35 3.80 12.01
N TYR A 211 -7.95 4.62 11.03
CA TYR A 211 -8.42 4.49 9.66
C TYR A 211 -7.74 3.32 8.92
N GLU A 212 -8.42 2.77 7.92
CA GLU A 212 -7.86 1.71 7.07
C GLU A 212 -7.25 2.33 5.80
N ILE A 213 -5.95 2.12 5.59
CA ILE A 213 -5.21 2.85 4.55
C ILE A 213 -4.78 1.92 3.42
N PHE A 214 -4.98 2.40 2.19
CA PHE A 214 -4.61 1.74 0.94
C PHE A 214 -3.68 2.68 0.17
N ALA A 215 -2.36 2.50 0.33
CA ALA A 215 -1.36 3.33 -0.33
C ALA A 215 -1.11 2.83 -1.75
N ASN A 216 -1.31 3.70 -2.75
CA ASN A 216 -1.02 3.38 -4.15
C ASN A 216 0.47 3.62 -4.43
N SER A 217 1.25 2.54 -4.52
CA SER A 217 2.68 2.61 -4.80
C SER A 217 2.99 3.08 -6.21
N ASP A 218 2.13 2.80 -7.19
CA ASP A 218 2.39 3.15 -8.60
C ASP A 218 2.28 4.67 -8.83
N ALA A 219 1.54 5.36 -7.96
CA ALA A 219 1.34 6.80 -7.97
C ALA A 219 2.06 7.52 -6.80
N SER A 220 2.95 6.84 -6.06
CA SER A 220 3.76 7.47 -5.02
C SER A 220 5.24 7.37 -5.38
N GLY A 221 5.92 8.51 -5.51
CA GLY A 221 7.28 8.58 -6.03
C GLY A 221 8.29 9.19 -5.04
N THR A 222 9.56 8.79 -5.15
CA THR A 222 10.67 9.32 -4.33
C THR A 222 12.02 9.23 -5.06
N PHE A 223 13.10 9.56 -4.36
CA PHE A 223 14.44 9.73 -4.91
C PHE A 223 15.10 8.45 -5.42
N THR A 224 14.83 7.29 -4.80
CA THR A 224 15.43 6.01 -5.20
C THR A 224 14.49 4.86 -4.84
N LYS A 225 14.67 3.72 -5.52
CA LYS A 225 13.90 2.51 -5.24
C LYS A 225 14.08 2.03 -3.80
N THR A 226 15.29 2.10 -3.24
CA THR A 226 15.55 1.72 -1.85
C THR A 226 14.78 2.58 -0.86
N ILE A 227 14.73 3.90 -1.06
CA ILE A 227 13.95 4.80 -0.21
C ILE A 227 12.45 4.48 -0.31
N ALA A 228 11.96 4.16 -1.50
CA ALA A 228 10.57 3.74 -1.69
C ALA A 228 10.27 2.42 -0.96
N GLU A 229 11.17 1.43 -1.06
CA GLU A 229 11.05 0.13 -0.38
C GLU A 229 11.04 0.29 1.15
N ASP A 230 11.97 1.05 1.71
CA ASP A 230 12.05 1.32 3.16
C ASP A 230 10.76 2.01 3.68
N ALA A 231 10.26 3.00 2.93
CA ALA A 231 9.02 3.70 3.27
C ALA A 231 7.80 2.78 3.20
N ASN A 232 7.71 1.97 2.15
CA ASN A 232 6.63 1.01 1.96
C ASN A 232 6.65 -0.07 3.05
N ASP A 233 7.82 -0.55 3.46
CA ASP A 233 7.96 -1.53 4.53
C ASP A 233 7.57 -0.95 5.89
N ARG A 234 7.91 0.32 6.15
CA ARG A 234 7.43 1.05 7.33
C ARG A 234 5.91 1.16 7.34
N MET A 235 5.29 1.53 6.21
CA MET A 235 3.83 1.62 6.08
C MET A 235 3.17 0.25 6.30
N ARG A 236 3.67 -0.82 5.65
CA ARG A 236 3.15 -2.19 5.84
C ARG A 236 3.24 -2.65 7.28
N SER A 237 4.34 -2.34 7.97
CA SER A 237 4.54 -2.69 9.39
C SER A 237 3.55 -1.98 10.32
N ALA A 238 2.99 -0.85 9.89
CA ALA A 238 1.93 -0.13 10.58
C ALA A 238 0.50 -0.54 10.15
N GLY A 239 0.36 -1.59 9.34
CA GLY A 239 -0.93 -2.11 8.89
C GLY A 239 -1.50 -1.46 7.63
N VAL A 240 -0.77 -0.56 6.97
CA VAL A 240 -1.18 0.05 5.69
C VAL A 240 -1.09 -0.99 4.56
N GLN A 241 -2.12 -1.06 3.71
CA GLN A 241 -2.13 -1.90 2.51
C GLN A 241 -1.45 -1.16 1.36
N VAL A 242 -0.18 -1.46 1.11
CA VAL A 242 0.56 -0.92 -0.05
C VAL A 242 0.23 -1.76 -1.28
N LEU A 243 -0.43 -1.16 -2.27
CA LEU A 243 -0.97 -1.82 -3.45
C LEU A 243 -0.60 -1.06 -4.73
N GLY A 244 -0.58 -1.77 -5.86
CA GLY A 244 -0.57 -1.14 -7.18
C GLY A 244 -1.95 -0.66 -7.62
N LEU A 245 -1.99 0.19 -8.65
CA LEU A 245 -3.19 0.82 -9.17
C LEU A 245 -4.25 -0.21 -9.60
N PHE A 246 -3.84 -1.25 -10.33
CA PHE A 246 -4.78 -2.27 -10.83
C PHE A 246 -5.41 -3.08 -9.70
N ALA A 247 -4.67 -3.33 -8.62
CA ALA A 247 -5.20 -4.00 -7.43
C ALA A 247 -6.21 -3.11 -6.70
N ILE A 248 -5.95 -1.80 -6.58
CA ILE A 248 -6.88 -0.83 -6.00
C ILE A 248 -8.16 -0.72 -6.84
N LEU A 249 -8.02 -0.55 -8.16
CA LEU A 249 -9.12 -0.52 -9.13
C LEU A 249 -10.02 -1.76 -9.00
N SER A 250 -9.40 -2.95 -9.03
CA SER A 250 -10.11 -4.22 -8.91
C SER A 250 -10.73 -4.39 -7.52
N SER A 251 -10.08 -3.88 -6.48
CA SER A 251 -10.61 -3.91 -5.12
C SER A 251 -11.80 -2.99 -4.96
N LEU A 252 -11.86 -1.81 -5.60
CA LEU A 252 -13.05 -0.95 -5.59
C LEU A 252 -14.21 -1.55 -6.41
N MET A 253 -13.90 -2.19 -7.53
CA MET A 253 -14.88 -2.80 -8.44
C MET A 253 -15.52 -4.05 -7.84
N HIS A 254 -14.73 -4.93 -7.21
CA HIS A 254 -15.12 -6.26 -6.72
C HIS A 254 -15.59 -7.28 -7.78
N ASP A 255 -16.49 -6.91 -8.68
CA ASP A 255 -17.10 -7.79 -9.68
C ASP A 255 -17.13 -7.08 -11.04
N TRP A 256 -16.66 -7.74 -12.10
CA TRP A 256 -16.71 -7.17 -13.47
C TRP A 256 -18.14 -6.85 -13.94
N ARG A 257 -19.16 -7.40 -13.30
CA ARG A 257 -20.58 -7.15 -13.61
C ARG A 257 -21.18 -6.01 -12.79
N SER A 258 -20.45 -5.41 -11.85
CA SER A 258 -20.97 -4.31 -11.03
C SER A 258 -21.12 -3.01 -11.84
N SER A 259 -21.63 -1.96 -11.19
CA SER A 259 -21.48 -0.58 -11.67
C SER A 259 -20.84 0.28 -10.56
N PRO A 260 -19.71 0.96 -10.82
CA PRO A 260 -18.86 0.77 -11.99
C PRO A 260 -18.35 -0.68 -12.07
N GLY A 261 -18.32 -1.25 -13.27
CA GLY A 261 -17.78 -2.58 -13.58
C GLY A 261 -17.13 -2.55 -14.96
N ALA A 262 -17.18 -3.65 -15.72
CA ALA A 262 -16.48 -3.77 -16.99
C ALA A 262 -16.75 -2.58 -17.93
N ALA A 263 -18.00 -2.16 -18.09
CA ALA A 263 -18.39 -1.11 -19.03
C ALA A 263 -17.70 0.23 -18.75
N GLU A 264 -17.55 0.61 -17.48
CA GLU A 264 -16.92 1.87 -17.06
C GLU A 264 -15.41 1.72 -16.80
N VAL A 265 -14.97 0.53 -16.37
CA VAL A 265 -13.58 0.23 -16.03
C VAL A 265 -12.71 0.01 -17.27
N PHE A 266 -13.21 -0.60 -18.34
CA PHE A 266 -12.42 -0.77 -19.56
C PHE A 266 -11.96 0.57 -20.17
N PRO A 267 -12.79 1.62 -20.28
CA PRO A 267 -12.33 2.96 -20.68
C PRO A 267 -11.24 3.54 -19.77
N PHE A 268 -11.33 3.33 -18.46
CA PHE A 268 -10.29 3.76 -17.52
C PHE A 268 -8.97 3.02 -17.78
N ILE A 269 -9.03 1.69 -17.89
CA ILE A 269 -7.88 0.84 -18.19
C ILE A 269 -7.27 1.21 -19.54
N ASP A 270 -8.11 1.47 -20.54
CA ASP A 270 -7.67 1.85 -21.89
C ASP A 270 -6.81 3.10 -21.89
N LYS A 271 -7.18 4.07 -21.05
CA LYS A 271 -6.50 5.35 -20.92
C LYS A 271 -5.23 5.27 -20.07
N TYR A 272 -5.26 4.51 -18.97
CA TYR A 272 -4.22 4.60 -17.92
C TYR A 272 -3.35 3.35 -17.77
N LEU A 273 -3.75 2.21 -18.33
CA LEU A 273 -3.04 0.93 -18.27
C LEU A 273 -2.90 0.30 -19.67
N PRO A 274 -2.02 0.85 -20.53
CA PRO A 274 -1.92 0.43 -21.93
C PRO A 274 -1.62 -1.05 -22.13
N SER A 275 -0.85 -1.67 -21.23
CA SER A 275 -0.54 -3.10 -21.29
C SER A 275 -1.79 -3.97 -21.27
N TYR A 276 -2.78 -3.63 -20.45
CA TYR A 276 -4.07 -4.33 -20.42
C TYR A 276 -4.99 -3.87 -21.55
N SER A 277 -4.90 -2.61 -21.96
CA SER A 277 -5.71 -2.10 -23.06
C SER A 277 -5.46 -2.83 -24.37
N TYR A 278 -4.21 -3.16 -24.69
CA TYR A 278 -3.88 -3.94 -25.88
C TYR A 278 -4.46 -5.36 -25.83
N LEU A 279 -4.57 -5.98 -24.65
CA LEU A 279 -5.25 -7.27 -24.50
C LEU A 279 -6.73 -7.15 -24.86
N ALA A 280 -7.42 -6.14 -24.31
CA ALA A 280 -8.84 -5.92 -24.57
C ALA A 280 -9.11 -5.57 -26.05
N ARG A 281 -8.27 -4.71 -26.64
CA ARG A 281 -8.37 -4.32 -28.06
C ARG A 281 -8.05 -5.48 -28.99
N ALA A 282 -7.06 -6.32 -28.67
CA ALA A 282 -6.74 -7.50 -29.46
C ALA A 282 -7.90 -8.52 -29.46
N HIS A 283 -8.51 -8.77 -28.30
CA HIS A 283 -9.71 -9.61 -28.21
C HIS A 283 -10.88 -9.03 -29.02
N ALA A 284 -11.13 -7.71 -28.90
CA ALA A 284 -12.15 -7.05 -29.70
C ALA A 284 -11.87 -7.16 -31.21
N ALA A 285 -10.61 -7.00 -31.64
CA ALA A 285 -10.20 -7.15 -33.03
C ALA A 285 -10.43 -8.58 -33.53
N ALA A 286 -10.11 -9.60 -32.74
CA ALA A 286 -10.36 -11.01 -33.10
C ALA A 286 -11.86 -11.29 -33.28
N VAL A 287 -12.71 -10.79 -32.36
CA VAL A 287 -14.18 -10.97 -32.44
C VAL A 287 -14.78 -10.23 -33.63
N THR A 288 -14.31 -9.01 -33.91
CA THR A 288 -14.87 -8.16 -34.98
C THR A 288 -14.36 -8.53 -36.37
N SER A 289 -13.10 -8.95 -36.50
CA SER A 289 -12.52 -9.39 -37.78
C SER A 289 -12.90 -10.83 -38.12
N GLY A 290 -13.05 -11.71 -37.11
CA GLY A 290 -13.35 -13.13 -37.30
C GLY A 290 -12.23 -13.93 -38.00
N VAL A 291 -11.02 -13.37 -38.13
CA VAL A 291 -9.88 -14.02 -38.79
C VAL A 291 -8.86 -14.44 -37.74
N LEU A 292 -8.58 -15.74 -37.69
CA LEU A 292 -7.44 -16.32 -36.98
C LEU A 292 -6.45 -16.85 -38.01
N LEU A 293 -5.15 -16.65 -37.79
CA LEU A 293 -4.12 -17.21 -38.66
C LEU A 293 -4.03 -18.74 -38.46
N PRO A 294 -3.64 -19.50 -39.50
CA PRO A 294 -3.38 -20.93 -39.35
C PRO A 294 -2.39 -21.21 -38.21
N GLY A 295 -2.83 -22.00 -37.23
CA GLY A 295 -2.04 -22.35 -36.04
C GLY A 295 -2.32 -21.51 -34.79
N GLU A 296 -3.19 -20.49 -34.85
CA GLU A 296 -3.58 -19.70 -33.66
C GLU A 296 -4.74 -20.31 -32.86
N SER A 297 -5.46 -21.29 -33.43
CA SER A 297 -6.54 -22.03 -32.77
C SER A 297 -5.99 -23.20 -31.92
N ILE A 298 -5.10 -22.89 -30.96
CA ILE A 298 -4.50 -23.87 -30.03
C ILE A 298 -5.28 -24.00 -28.72
#